data_AF-A0A0U2LXW8-F1
#
_entry.id   AF-A0A0U2LXW8-F1
#
_cell.length_a   1.000
_cell.length_b   1.000
_cell.length_c   1.000
_cell.angle_alpha   90.00
_cell.angle_beta   90.00
_cell.angle_gamma   90.00
#
_symmetry.space_group_name_H-M   'P 1'
#
loop_
_entity.id
_entity.type
_entity.pdbx_description
1 polymer ?
#
loop_
_entity_poly.entity_id
_entity_poly.type
_entity_poly.pdbx_seq_one_letter_code
_entity_poly.pdbx_strand_id
1 'polypeptide(L)'
;MLTSSLVIAPLTVPLSFYLPGGITAPAAILDAEILSNISSSNNSGTTTGARWAADGASKNVNFTISGSELIGGSVITSGTKQAVLTIPTALNGKVSPNGAAQIDTNITLTVADLTFLTGTLNAVNNLSNLLTDIVDGSLVNQKIDALNNLENLGSAQFTSNAVLSPDGTYIHADMDDGLGLVLAQNVSSLLQDLKAAVDALNATGSGIGSNVVAAAINTTLLPVKGTVETAINLALPLVGIGGAGVNQLADESVLGSTTINIPTTVISPTSLAQNLDARFVGTVVKADAIDVSLISTANGVSDIYYAGNAVVVAPPVVTSTTGTSATGYTVTGTATAGDTVSLRNLAGTELGTGVVDSNAGFSIELDAQEVEPLQQLNAVAIDDALNSSLPTLFTIPADPSANIKAPTISNVTGTSKSGYIVTGKATAGNLVKIRNAAGRVIGSTIATAAVGSSLGRTHLH
;
A
#
# COMPACT_ATOMS: atom_id res chain seq x y z
N MET A 1 -24.20 -68.47 28.64
CA MET A 1 -23.52 -67.94 27.44
C MET A 1 -24.31 -66.75 26.95
N LEU A 2 -23.90 -65.54 27.31
CA LEU A 2 -24.22 -64.26 26.66
C LEU A 2 -23.31 -63.22 27.33
N THR A 3 -22.18 -62.95 26.67
CA THR A 3 -21.19 -61.94 27.01
C THR A 3 -21.66 -60.59 26.42
N SER A 4 -21.86 -59.57 27.24
CA SER A 4 -22.04 -58.19 26.76
C SER A 4 -20.81 -57.38 27.11
N SER A 5 -20.05 -57.04 26.07
CA SER A 5 -18.90 -56.13 26.11
C SER A 5 -19.37 -54.69 26.30
N LEU A 6 -18.77 -53.98 27.26
CA LEU A 6 -18.95 -52.55 27.45
C LEU A 6 -17.90 -51.80 26.62
N VAL A 7 -18.33 -51.07 25.60
CA VAL A 7 -17.49 -50.17 24.79
C VAL A 7 -17.41 -48.83 25.52
N ILE A 8 -16.20 -48.40 25.90
CA ILE A 8 -15.96 -47.06 26.45
C ILE A 8 -15.47 -46.17 25.30
N ALA A 9 -16.26 -45.17 24.91
CA ALA A 9 -15.82 -44.08 24.06
C ALA A 9 -15.44 -42.88 24.96
N PRO A 10 -14.30 -42.19 24.72
CA PRO A 10 -14.00 -40.96 25.46
C PRO A 10 -14.95 -39.85 25.04
N LEU A 11 -15.71 -39.33 26.00
CA LEU A 11 -16.56 -38.15 25.84
C LEU A 11 -15.71 -36.91 26.13
N THR A 12 -15.31 -36.18 25.09
CA THR A 12 -14.63 -34.89 25.25
C THR A 12 -15.67 -33.82 25.54
N VAL A 13 -15.79 -33.40 26.80
CA VAL A 13 -16.63 -32.27 27.18
C VAL A 13 -15.76 -31.00 27.18
N PRO A 14 -16.01 -30.01 26.29
CA PRO A 14 -15.35 -28.72 26.41
C PRO A 14 -15.91 -28.00 27.64
N LEU A 15 -15.07 -27.75 28.64
CA LEU A 15 -15.41 -26.86 29.75
C LEU A 15 -15.23 -25.41 29.27
N SER A 16 -16.33 -24.72 28.99
CA SER A 16 -16.33 -23.28 28.78
C SER A 16 -16.33 -22.57 30.13
N PHE A 17 -15.23 -21.92 30.50
CA PHE A 17 -15.20 -20.97 31.61
C PHE A 17 -15.72 -19.62 31.13
N TYR A 18 -16.83 -19.15 31.72
CA TYR A 18 -17.40 -17.83 31.47
C TYR A 18 -16.96 -16.89 32.59
N LEU A 19 -16.10 -15.91 32.27
CA LEU A 19 -15.77 -14.78 33.14
C LEU A 19 -16.34 -13.50 32.49
N PRO A 20 -17.29 -12.82 33.12
CA PRO A 20 -17.86 -11.60 32.57
C PRO A 20 -16.87 -10.44 32.73
N GLY A 21 -16.37 -9.90 31.62
CA GLY A 21 -15.74 -8.57 31.59
C GLY A 21 -14.22 -8.49 31.54
N GLY A 22 -13.51 -9.51 31.04
CA GLY A 22 -12.07 -9.40 30.76
C GLY A 22 -11.74 -10.07 29.43
N ILE A 23 -11.09 -9.33 28.52
CA ILE A 23 -10.56 -9.86 27.27
C ILE A 23 -9.57 -10.98 27.61
N THR A 24 -9.99 -12.24 27.48
CA THR A 24 -9.07 -13.38 27.34
C THR A 24 -8.61 -13.41 25.89
N ALA A 25 -7.70 -12.51 25.53
CA ALA A 25 -6.75 -12.82 24.47
C ALA A 25 -5.77 -13.85 25.06
N PRO A 26 -5.49 -14.98 24.39
CA PRO A 26 -4.29 -15.73 24.73
C PRO A 26 -3.11 -14.78 24.53
N ALA A 27 -2.53 -14.30 25.62
CA ALA A 27 -1.20 -13.72 25.61
C ALA A 27 -0.19 -14.86 25.38
N ALA A 28 -0.22 -15.46 24.19
CA ALA A 28 1.01 -15.93 23.60
C ALA A 28 1.66 -14.67 23.03
N ILE A 29 2.40 -13.94 23.88
CA ILE A 29 3.39 -12.99 23.38
C ILE A 29 4.44 -13.89 22.71
N LEU A 30 4.24 -14.23 21.44
CA LEU A 30 5.24 -14.90 20.65
C LEU A 30 6.11 -13.78 20.08
N ASP A 31 7.07 -13.32 20.88
CA ASP A 31 8.12 -12.39 20.44
C ASP A 31 9.10 -13.11 19.50
N ALA A 32 8.58 -13.62 18.38
CA ALA A 32 9.39 -14.12 17.28
C ALA A 32 10.24 -13.00 16.66
N GLU A 33 9.81 -11.75 16.81
CA GLU A 33 10.45 -10.55 16.32
C GLU A 33 11.62 -10.14 17.24
N ILE A 34 12.82 -10.07 16.66
CA ILE A 34 14.06 -9.81 17.41
C ILE A 34 14.54 -8.36 17.30
N LEU A 35 13.86 -7.48 16.57
CA LEU A 35 14.21 -6.06 16.50
C LEU A 35 13.07 -5.20 17.06
N SER A 36 13.43 -4.18 17.82
CA SER A 36 12.57 -3.10 18.27
C SER A 36 12.46 -2.02 17.20
N ASN A 37 11.37 -1.26 17.28
CA ASN A 37 11.11 -0.12 16.39
C ASN A 37 11.18 -0.49 14.91
N ILE A 38 10.67 -1.68 14.56
CA ILE A 38 10.67 -2.13 13.17
C ILE A 38 9.87 -1.15 12.31
N SER A 39 10.49 -0.76 11.21
CA SER A 39 9.87 -0.05 10.09
C SER A 39 10.13 -0.81 8.80
N SER A 40 9.18 -0.77 7.88
CA SER A 40 9.39 -1.22 6.51
C SER A 40 8.99 -0.12 5.54
N SER A 41 9.67 -0.09 4.39
CA SER A 41 9.36 0.81 3.30
C SER A 41 9.64 0.13 1.96
N ASN A 42 9.17 0.72 0.88
CA ASN A 42 9.49 0.25 -0.46
C ASN A 42 9.64 1.43 -1.42
N ASN A 43 10.34 1.19 -2.53
CA ASN A 43 10.61 2.21 -3.54
C ASN A 43 9.60 2.23 -4.70
N SER A 44 8.40 1.65 -4.55
CA SER A 44 7.37 1.66 -5.61
C SER A 44 6.92 3.08 -5.99
N GLY A 45 7.08 4.03 -5.07
CA GLY A 45 6.61 5.41 -5.21
C GLY A 45 5.09 5.54 -5.20
N THR A 46 4.37 4.45 -4.89
CA THR A 46 2.90 4.46 -4.84
C THR A 46 2.41 5.09 -3.55
N THR A 47 1.26 5.74 -3.61
CA THR A 47 0.52 6.26 -2.45
C THR A 47 -0.97 6.09 -2.69
N THR A 48 -1.81 6.38 -1.69
CA THR A 48 -3.27 6.40 -1.85
C THR A 48 -3.75 7.35 -2.96
N GLY A 49 -2.99 8.42 -3.25
CA GLY A 49 -3.26 9.38 -4.32
C GLY A 49 -2.53 9.12 -5.65
N ALA A 50 -1.53 8.22 -5.66
CA ALA A 50 -0.75 7.86 -6.85
C ALA A 50 -0.58 6.34 -6.92
N ARG A 51 -1.56 5.68 -7.54
CA ARG A 51 -1.66 4.22 -7.60
C ARG A 51 -1.12 3.68 -8.93
N TRP A 52 -0.53 2.49 -8.91
CA TRP A 52 -0.20 1.77 -10.14
C TRP A 52 -1.46 1.21 -10.80
N ALA A 53 -1.44 1.06 -12.12
CA ALA A 53 -2.52 0.38 -12.83
C ALA A 53 -2.52 -1.13 -12.54
N ALA A 54 -3.71 -1.73 -12.50
CA ALA A 54 -3.89 -3.18 -12.45
C ALA A 54 -3.79 -3.81 -13.86
N ASP A 55 -2.60 -3.71 -14.46
CA ASP A 55 -2.34 -4.00 -15.88
C ASP A 55 -1.49 -5.27 -16.12
N GLY A 56 -1.08 -5.98 -15.07
CA GLY A 56 -0.18 -7.13 -15.19
C GLY A 56 1.29 -6.76 -15.45
N ALA A 57 1.68 -5.49 -15.39
CA ALA A 57 3.06 -5.08 -15.59
C ALA A 57 3.99 -5.64 -14.51
N SER A 58 5.17 -6.11 -14.92
CA SER A 58 6.24 -6.51 -14.00
C SER A 58 7.11 -5.31 -13.63
N LYS A 59 7.34 -5.10 -12.33
CA LYS A 59 8.09 -3.96 -11.79
C LYS A 59 9.04 -4.42 -10.69
N ASN A 60 10.25 -3.88 -10.69
CA ASN A 60 11.21 -4.13 -9.61
C ASN A 60 10.91 -3.17 -8.46
N VAL A 61 10.78 -3.72 -7.26
CA VAL A 61 10.55 -3.01 -6.00
C VAL A 61 11.56 -3.50 -4.98
N ASN A 62 12.30 -2.58 -4.39
CA ASN A 62 13.17 -2.85 -3.26
C ASN A 62 12.39 -2.58 -1.99
N PHE A 63 12.30 -3.59 -1.13
CA PHE A 63 11.74 -3.46 0.21
C PHE A 63 12.87 -3.27 1.20
N THR A 64 12.78 -2.23 2.03
CA THR A 64 13.74 -1.96 3.10
C THR A 64 13.07 -2.26 4.43
N ILE A 65 13.72 -3.06 5.27
CA ILE A 65 13.34 -3.35 6.65
C ILE A 65 14.41 -2.71 7.55
N SER A 66 14.01 -1.94 8.54
CA SER A 66 14.93 -1.32 9.49
C SER A 66 14.42 -1.48 10.92
N GLY A 67 15.33 -1.70 11.87
CA GLY A 67 15.03 -1.81 13.31
C GLY A 67 16.27 -1.49 14.13
N SER A 68 16.10 -1.15 15.41
CA SER A 68 17.17 -0.46 16.17
C SER A 68 17.88 -1.30 17.23
N GLU A 69 17.25 -2.32 17.83
CA GLU A 69 17.84 -3.13 18.94
C GLU A 69 16.90 -4.26 19.40
N LEU A 70 17.39 -5.28 20.11
CA LEU A 70 16.58 -6.41 20.63
C LEU A 70 15.57 -5.99 21.71
N ILE A 71 14.27 -6.32 21.55
CA ILE A 71 13.25 -6.15 22.60
C ILE A 71 13.28 -7.35 23.53
N GLY A 72 13.88 -7.19 24.71
CA GLY A 72 13.71 -8.11 25.83
C GLY A 72 14.43 -9.46 25.65
N GLY A 73 15.31 -9.78 26.60
CA GLY A 73 15.97 -11.08 26.71
C GLY A 73 15.02 -12.23 27.10
N SER A 74 13.93 -12.44 26.36
CA SER A 74 12.92 -13.44 26.66
C SER A 74 12.86 -14.53 25.59
N VAL A 75 13.67 -15.57 25.83
CA VAL A 75 13.34 -16.99 25.54
C VAL A 75 12.98 -17.35 24.10
N ILE A 76 13.79 -16.95 23.12
CA ILE A 76 13.90 -17.74 21.87
C ILE A 76 15.35 -18.17 21.67
N THR A 77 15.66 -19.37 22.12
CA THR A 77 17.01 -19.95 22.09
C THR A 77 17.24 -20.90 20.91
N SER A 78 16.22 -21.21 20.11
CA SER A 78 16.35 -22.09 18.94
C SER A 78 15.85 -21.40 17.66
N GLY A 79 16.27 -21.93 16.51
CA GLY A 79 15.93 -21.38 15.20
C GLY A 79 16.99 -20.45 14.63
N THR A 80 16.86 -20.22 13.32
CA THR A 80 17.77 -19.35 12.58
C THR A 80 17.25 -17.92 12.53
N LYS A 81 18.16 -16.94 12.52
CA LYS A 81 17.81 -15.54 12.27
C LYS A 81 17.47 -15.36 10.80
N GLN A 82 16.27 -14.87 10.54
CA GLN A 82 15.77 -14.68 9.18
C GLN A 82 15.13 -13.31 9.03
N ALA A 83 15.51 -12.60 7.98
CA ALA A 83 14.74 -11.48 7.48
C ALA A 83 13.53 -12.03 6.74
N VAL A 84 12.32 -11.53 7.03
CA VAL A 84 11.08 -12.02 6.43
C VAL A 84 10.28 -10.85 5.87
N LEU A 85 9.76 -11.02 4.66
CA LEU A 85 8.83 -10.11 3.99
C LEU A 85 7.57 -10.88 3.60
N THR A 86 6.46 -10.65 4.28
CA THR A 86 5.18 -11.30 3.97
C THR A 86 4.57 -10.74 2.70
N ILE A 87 3.98 -11.60 1.90
CA ILE A 87 3.28 -11.26 0.66
C ILE A 87 1.78 -11.22 0.96
N PRO A 88 1.07 -10.11 0.65
CA PRO A 88 -0.37 -10.06 0.78
C PRO A 88 -1.03 -11.06 -0.16
N THR A 89 -2.07 -11.74 0.31
CA THR A 89 -2.74 -12.84 -0.42
C THR A 89 -3.20 -12.48 -1.83
N ALA A 90 -3.60 -11.22 -2.05
CA ALA A 90 -3.99 -10.70 -3.36
C ALA A 90 -2.84 -10.73 -4.41
N LEU A 91 -1.59 -10.86 -3.96
CA LEU A 91 -0.38 -10.93 -4.78
C LEU A 91 0.34 -12.28 -4.71
N ASN A 92 -0.28 -13.33 -4.15
CA ASN A 92 0.31 -14.67 -4.17
C ASN A 92 0.57 -15.11 -5.62
N GLY A 93 1.79 -15.63 -5.86
CA GLY A 93 2.24 -16.01 -7.21
C GLY A 93 2.58 -14.82 -8.14
N LYS A 94 2.51 -13.58 -7.65
CA LYS A 94 2.88 -12.36 -8.39
C LYS A 94 4.12 -11.66 -7.84
N VAL A 95 4.74 -12.21 -6.81
CA VAL A 95 5.92 -11.64 -6.15
C VAL A 95 7.04 -12.66 -6.17
N SER A 96 8.25 -12.23 -6.52
CA SER A 96 9.44 -13.10 -6.50
C SER A 96 10.69 -12.29 -6.13
N PRO A 97 11.67 -12.90 -5.44
CA PRO A 97 12.99 -12.29 -5.27
C PRO A 97 13.64 -11.91 -6.61
N ASN A 98 14.41 -10.82 -6.63
CA ASN A 98 15.12 -10.32 -7.82
C ASN A 98 16.60 -10.00 -7.52
N GLY A 99 17.18 -10.76 -6.59
CA GLY A 99 18.56 -10.57 -6.15
C GLY A 99 18.76 -11.05 -4.73
N ALA A 100 20.00 -10.99 -4.28
CA ALA A 100 20.32 -11.24 -2.88
C ALA A 100 19.82 -10.07 -2.01
N ALA A 101 19.32 -10.40 -0.83
CA ALA A 101 19.09 -9.42 0.21
C ALA A 101 20.45 -8.85 0.65
N GLN A 102 20.50 -7.55 0.87
CA GLN A 102 21.65 -6.86 1.44
C GLN A 102 21.34 -6.58 2.90
N ILE A 103 22.21 -7.01 3.80
CA ILE A 103 22.02 -6.89 5.25
C ILE A 103 23.18 -6.08 5.81
N ASP A 104 22.83 -5.05 6.56
CA ASP A 104 23.75 -4.21 7.33
C ASP A 104 23.26 -4.18 8.77
N THR A 105 24.08 -4.61 9.72
CA THR A 105 23.67 -4.70 11.12
C THR A 105 24.83 -4.42 12.06
N ASN A 106 24.56 -3.66 13.12
CA ASN A 106 25.45 -3.57 14.26
C ASN A 106 25.31 -4.84 15.10
N ILE A 107 26.42 -5.36 15.63
CA ILE A 107 26.43 -6.63 16.36
C ILE A 107 27.10 -6.46 17.71
N THR A 108 26.45 -7.04 18.72
CA THR A 108 27.04 -7.28 20.04
C THR A 108 27.16 -8.79 20.24
N LEU A 109 28.26 -9.21 20.88
CA LEU A 109 28.48 -10.59 21.30
C LEU A 109 28.83 -10.62 22.78
N THR A 110 28.63 -11.74 23.45
CA THR A 110 29.18 -11.94 24.79
C THR A 110 30.27 -13.01 24.72
N VAL A 111 31.52 -12.62 24.98
CA VAL A 111 32.69 -13.50 24.81
C VAL A 111 32.61 -14.74 25.72
N ALA A 112 31.99 -14.60 26.88
CA ALA A 112 31.78 -15.69 27.82
C ALA A 112 30.93 -16.83 27.24
N ASP A 113 30.04 -16.51 26.28
CA ASP A 113 29.19 -17.49 25.61
C ASP A 113 29.92 -18.19 24.45
N LEU A 114 31.08 -17.66 24.00
CA LEU A 114 31.92 -18.24 22.96
C LEU A 114 32.84 -19.33 23.52
N THR A 115 32.27 -20.51 23.77
CA THR A 115 32.97 -21.64 24.40
C THR A 115 34.25 -22.08 23.68
N PHE A 116 34.35 -21.88 22.37
CA PHE A 116 35.55 -22.21 21.61
C PHE A 116 36.76 -21.32 21.94
N LEU A 117 36.54 -20.14 22.54
CA LEU A 117 37.60 -19.20 22.95
C LEU A 117 38.05 -19.39 24.40
N THR A 118 37.36 -20.20 25.21
CA THR A 118 37.66 -20.35 26.65
C THR A 118 39.13 -20.74 26.91
N GLY A 119 39.67 -21.68 26.13
CA GLY A 119 41.07 -22.09 26.24
C GLY A 119 42.04 -20.94 25.94
N THR A 120 41.73 -20.15 24.90
CA THR A 120 42.52 -18.97 24.51
C THR A 120 42.46 -17.90 25.58
N LEU A 121 41.27 -17.54 26.08
CA LEU A 121 41.11 -16.54 27.14
C LEU A 121 41.89 -16.91 28.40
N ASN A 122 41.80 -18.18 28.84
CA ASN A 122 42.53 -18.65 30.00
C ASN A 122 44.05 -18.57 29.82
N ALA A 123 44.57 -19.02 28.66
CA ALA A 123 46.00 -18.95 28.37
C ALA A 123 46.49 -17.49 28.34
N VAL A 124 45.70 -16.61 27.76
CA VAL A 124 45.98 -15.18 27.63
C VAL A 124 45.96 -14.47 28.98
N ASN A 125 44.98 -14.77 29.85
CA ASN A 125 44.91 -14.23 31.20
C ASN A 125 46.13 -14.66 32.05
N ASN A 126 46.60 -15.90 31.89
CA ASN A 126 47.83 -16.36 32.54
C ASN A 126 49.06 -15.58 32.06
N LEU A 127 49.15 -15.30 30.75
CA LEU A 127 50.21 -14.46 30.20
C LEU A 127 50.14 -13.01 30.70
N SER A 128 48.93 -12.45 30.81
CA SER A 128 48.72 -11.10 31.33
C SER A 128 49.18 -10.98 32.78
N ASN A 129 48.77 -11.91 33.65
CA ASN A 129 49.20 -11.95 35.04
C ASN A 129 50.72 -12.03 35.17
N LEU A 130 51.37 -12.87 34.37
CA LEU A 130 52.82 -12.97 34.33
C LEU A 130 53.48 -11.68 33.83
N LEU A 131 52.87 -10.99 32.87
CA LEU A 131 53.40 -9.72 32.34
C LEU A 131 53.27 -8.59 33.35
N THR A 132 52.16 -8.49 34.09
CA THR A 132 51.99 -7.52 35.17
C THR A 132 53.12 -7.61 36.21
N ASP A 133 53.63 -8.83 36.45
CA ASP A 133 54.73 -9.07 37.38
C ASP A 133 56.13 -8.74 36.79
N ILE A 134 56.27 -8.58 35.47
CA ILE A 134 57.58 -8.59 34.80
C ILE A 134 57.86 -7.36 33.90
N VAL A 135 56.91 -6.84 33.11
CA VAL A 135 57.15 -5.77 32.09
C VAL A 135 55.91 -4.88 31.89
N ASP A 136 56.11 -3.62 31.50
CA ASP A 136 55.07 -2.74 30.89
C ASP A 136 54.69 -3.26 29.47
N GLY A 137 53.95 -4.36 29.41
CA GLY A 137 53.58 -5.13 28.21
C GLY A 137 52.47 -4.52 27.36
N SER A 138 52.53 -3.21 27.10
CA SER A 138 51.43 -2.41 26.52
C SER A 138 50.77 -2.99 25.27
N LEU A 139 51.54 -3.52 24.30
CA LEU A 139 50.99 -4.02 23.04
C LEU A 139 50.24 -5.35 23.18
N VAL A 140 50.74 -6.27 24.01
CA VAL A 140 50.04 -7.53 24.31
C VAL A 140 48.77 -7.19 25.09
N ASN A 141 48.86 -6.34 26.12
CA ASN A 141 47.69 -5.92 26.89
C ASN A 141 46.61 -5.26 26.01
N GLN A 142 46.96 -4.40 25.03
CA GLN A 142 45.99 -3.86 24.08
C GLN A 142 45.26 -4.93 23.25
N LYS A 143 45.96 -6.00 22.84
CA LYS A 143 45.34 -7.09 22.06
C LYS A 143 44.54 -8.05 22.94
N ILE A 144 44.89 -8.17 24.21
CA ILE A 144 44.08 -8.86 25.23
C ILE A 144 42.80 -8.07 25.50
N ASP A 145 42.90 -6.75 25.66
CA ASP A 145 41.75 -5.86 25.81
C ASP A 145 40.85 -5.93 24.59
N ALA A 146 41.41 -6.02 23.37
CA ALA A 146 40.62 -6.22 22.15
C ALA A 146 39.89 -7.57 22.12
N LEU A 147 40.48 -8.65 22.67
CA LEU A 147 39.82 -9.96 22.82
C LEU A 147 38.72 -9.92 23.89
N ASN A 148 38.96 -9.22 24.99
CA ASN A 148 37.95 -9.03 26.04
C ASN A 148 36.84 -8.06 25.59
N ASN A 149 37.14 -7.12 24.70
CA ASN A 149 36.19 -6.16 24.11
C ASN A 149 35.59 -6.64 22.78
N LEU A 150 35.65 -7.94 22.48
CA LEU A 150 34.88 -8.59 21.41
C LEU A 150 33.37 -8.33 21.55
N GLU A 151 32.91 -7.83 22.70
CA GLU A 151 31.55 -7.33 22.90
C GLU A 151 31.10 -6.30 21.86
N ASN A 152 32.05 -5.61 21.22
CA ASN A 152 31.75 -4.58 20.23
C ASN A 152 32.49 -4.87 18.91
N LEU A 153 32.21 -6.02 18.29
CA LEU A 153 32.75 -6.42 16.98
C LEU A 153 32.36 -5.46 15.82
N GLY A 154 31.54 -4.46 16.08
CA GLY A 154 31.21 -3.40 15.14
C GLY A 154 29.96 -3.73 14.34
N SER A 155 30.05 -3.61 13.01
CA SER A 155 28.97 -3.92 12.09
C SER A 155 29.34 -5.08 11.17
N ALA A 156 28.33 -5.86 10.77
CA ALA A 156 28.44 -6.80 9.66
C ALA A 156 27.65 -6.30 8.47
N GLN A 157 28.29 -6.38 7.31
CA GLN A 157 27.64 -6.17 6.03
C GLN A 157 27.85 -7.41 5.16
N PHE A 158 26.76 -8.02 4.72
CA PHE A 158 26.79 -9.22 3.92
C PHE A 158 25.56 -9.31 3.02
N THR A 159 25.57 -10.28 2.12
CA THR A 159 24.43 -10.61 1.29
C THR A 159 23.92 -12.01 1.60
N SER A 160 22.61 -12.21 1.48
CA SER A 160 21.98 -13.50 1.63
C SER A 160 21.00 -13.76 0.50
N ASN A 161 20.87 -15.02 0.08
CA ASN A 161 19.93 -15.37 -0.97
C ASN A 161 18.50 -15.18 -0.45
N ALA A 162 17.74 -14.28 -1.07
CA ALA A 162 16.32 -14.15 -0.81
C ALA A 162 15.57 -15.29 -1.51
N VAL A 163 14.77 -16.03 -0.75
CA VAL A 163 14.04 -17.22 -1.19
C VAL A 163 12.55 -17.00 -1.00
N LEU A 164 11.76 -17.35 -2.02
CA LEU A 164 10.31 -17.37 -1.92
C LEU A 164 9.88 -18.66 -1.20
N SER A 165 8.98 -18.54 -0.23
CA SER A 165 8.42 -19.69 0.46
C SER A 165 7.69 -20.63 -0.53
N PRO A 166 7.66 -21.95 -0.28
CA PRO A 166 7.02 -22.91 -1.20
C PRO A 166 5.53 -22.63 -1.48
N ASP A 167 4.83 -22.04 -0.52
CA ASP A 167 3.42 -21.63 -0.62
C ASP A 167 3.24 -20.21 -1.20
N GLY A 168 4.34 -19.49 -1.45
CA GLY A 168 4.37 -18.16 -2.06
C GLY A 168 3.84 -17.04 -1.16
N THR A 169 3.77 -17.26 0.16
CA THR A 169 3.19 -16.32 1.13
C THR A 169 4.23 -15.37 1.77
N TYR A 170 5.52 -15.66 1.66
CA TYR A 170 6.59 -14.76 2.12
C TYR A 170 7.90 -14.97 1.37
N ILE A 171 8.76 -13.95 1.40
CA ILE A 171 10.17 -14.04 1.05
C ILE A 171 10.97 -14.05 2.34
N HIS A 172 12.01 -14.88 2.42
CA HIS A 172 12.93 -14.88 3.55
C HIS A 172 14.39 -14.86 3.09
N ALA A 173 15.28 -14.39 3.95
CA ALA A 173 16.72 -14.46 3.77
C ALA A 173 17.39 -14.87 5.09
N ASP A 174 18.23 -15.89 5.02
CA ASP A 174 18.99 -16.41 6.18
C ASP A 174 20.09 -15.41 6.57
N MET A 175 20.14 -15.03 7.84
CA MET A 175 21.14 -14.10 8.35
C MET A 175 22.31 -14.82 9.03
N ASP A 176 22.11 -16.02 9.57
CA ASP A 176 23.11 -16.69 10.41
C ASP A 176 24.35 -17.11 9.60
N ASP A 177 24.17 -17.57 8.36
CA ASP A 177 25.29 -17.90 7.48
C ASP A 177 26.21 -16.69 7.23
N GLY A 178 25.61 -15.54 6.92
CA GLY A 178 26.34 -14.32 6.64
C GLY A 178 26.98 -13.70 7.88
N LEU A 179 26.22 -13.66 9.00
CA LEU A 179 26.71 -13.22 10.31
C LEU A 179 27.88 -14.07 10.76
N GLY A 180 27.71 -15.40 10.75
CA GLY A 180 28.73 -16.35 11.17
C GLY A 180 30.02 -16.16 10.39
N LEU A 181 29.96 -16.02 9.06
CA LEU A 181 31.15 -15.83 8.23
C LEU A 181 31.88 -14.51 8.52
N VAL A 182 31.16 -13.38 8.62
CA VAL A 182 31.77 -12.07 8.91
C VAL A 182 32.41 -12.07 10.30
N LEU A 183 31.68 -12.56 11.30
CA LEU A 183 32.16 -12.62 12.68
C LEU A 183 33.34 -13.57 12.81
N ALA A 184 33.30 -14.73 12.15
CA ALA A 184 34.39 -15.70 12.14
C ALA A 184 35.66 -15.12 11.51
N GLN A 185 35.53 -14.34 10.43
CA GLN A 185 36.66 -13.64 9.83
C GLN A 185 37.28 -12.61 10.78
N ASN A 186 36.45 -11.82 11.47
CA ASN A 186 36.90 -10.82 12.45
C ASN A 186 37.64 -11.50 13.62
N VAL A 187 37.05 -12.56 14.19
CA VAL A 187 37.67 -13.33 15.28
C VAL A 187 38.96 -14.02 14.82
N SER A 188 38.98 -14.60 13.62
CA SER A 188 40.19 -15.21 13.04
C SER A 188 41.32 -14.20 12.88
N SER A 189 41.01 -12.99 12.41
CA SER A 189 42.00 -11.91 12.31
C SER A 189 42.54 -11.51 13.69
N LEU A 190 41.65 -11.38 14.68
CA LEU A 190 42.03 -11.03 16.04
C LEU A 190 42.92 -12.09 16.69
N LEU A 191 42.59 -13.38 16.49
CA LEU A 191 43.39 -14.50 16.98
C LEU A 191 44.78 -14.54 16.34
N GLN A 192 44.88 -14.27 15.03
CA GLN A 192 46.17 -14.20 14.33
C GLN A 192 47.01 -13.01 14.78
N ASP A 193 46.41 -11.84 14.94
CA ASP A 193 47.04 -10.64 15.50
C ASP A 193 47.59 -10.90 16.90
N LEU A 194 46.78 -11.54 17.75
CA LEU A 194 47.17 -11.90 19.11
C LEU A 194 48.32 -12.89 19.10
N LYS A 195 48.28 -13.91 18.24
CA LYS A 195 49.39 -14.85 18.07
C LYS A 195 50.67 -14.11 17.68
N ALA A 196 50.63 -13.22 16.70
CA ALA A 196 51.80 -12.45 16.28
C ALA A 196 52.33 -11.55 17.40
N ALA A 197 51.46 -10.92 18.19
CA ALA A 197 51.85 -10.09 19.33
C ALA A 197 52.52 -10.91 20.45
N VAL A 198 51.99 -12.10 20.74
CA VAL A 198 52.57 -13.05 21.70
C VAL A 198 53.92 -13.55 21.19
N ASP A 199 54.03 -13.93 19.92
CA ASP A 199 55.28 -14.38 19.30
C ASP A 199 56.36 -13.29 19.36
N ALA A 200 55.98 -12.03 19.14
CA ALA A 200 56.85 -10.85 19.21
C ALA A 200 57.22 -10.41 20.63
N LEU A 201 56.50 -10.87 21.65
CA LEU A 201 56.76 -10.52 23.05
C LEU A 201 58.15 -11.00 23.48
N ASN A 202 59.02 -10.05 23.79
CA ASN A 202 60.41 -10.31 24.16
C ASN A 202 60.94 -9.17 25.05
N ALA A 203 61.50 -9.51 26.21
CA ALA A 203 62.22 -8.56 27.05
C ALA A 203 63.54 -8.16 26.40
N THR A 204 63.89 -6.87 26.50
CA THR A 204 65.14 -6.31 25.96
C THR A 204 65.94 -5.62 27.08
N GLY A 205 67.27 -5.59 26.94
CA GLY A 205 68.19 -4.92 27.85
C GLY A 205 69.16 -4.00 27.11
N SER A 206 69.67 -2.96 27.77
CA SER A 206 70.61 -1.99 27.19
C SER A 206 71.98 -2.03 27.91
N GLY A 207 72.57 -3.23 28.02
CA GLY A 207 73.84 -3.45 28.73
C GLY A 207 73.98 -4.86 29.31
N ILE A 208 75.19 -5.25 29.73
CA ILE A 208 75.51 -6.64 30.13
C ILE A 208 74.59 -7.14 31.27
N GLY A 209 74.40 -6.34 32.32
CA GLY A 209 73.54 -6.70 33.45
C GLY A 209 72.06 -6.84 33.06
N SER A 210 71.54 -5.90 32.27
CA SER A 210 70.15 -5.93 31.79
C SER A 210 69.90 -7.04 30.75
N ASN A 211 70.92 -7.45 29.97
CA ASN A 211 70.80 -8.52 28.99
C ASN A 211 70.64 -9.89 29.65
N VAL A 212 71.30 -10.12 30.80
CA VAL A 212 71.15 -11.35 31.58
C VAL A 212 69.74 -11.43 32.19
N VAL A 213 69.23 -10.32 32.71
CA VAL A 213 67.86 -10.24 33.24
C VAL A 213 66.83 -10.45 32.12
N ALA A 214 67.00 -9.81 30.97
CA ALA A 214 66.13 -10.00 29.81
C ALA A 214 66.13 -11.47 29.34
N ALA A 215 67.28 -12.14 29.29
CA ALA A 215 67.36 -13.56 28.93
C ALA A 215 66.62 -14.47 29.93
N ALA A 216 66.72 -14.19 31.23
CA ALA A 216 65.99 -14.94 32.26
C ALA A 216 64.47 -14.74 32.15
N ILE A 217 64.03 -13.50 31.88
CA ILE A 217 62.63 -13.18 31.59
C ILE A 217 62.14 -13.95 30.37
N ASN A 218 62.87 -13.89 29.25
CA ASN A 218 62.48 -14.56 28.01
C ASN A 218 62.40 -16.09 28.16
N THR A 219 63.27 -16.67 28.99
CA THR A 219 63.22 -18.10 29.35
C THR A 219 61.92 -18.43 30.11
N THR A 220 61.47 -17.52 30.97
CA THR A 220 60.24 -17.66 31.77
C THR A 220 58.98 -17.42 30.92
N LEU A 221 59.03 -16.52 29.93
CA LEU A 221 57.92 -16.24 29.01
C LEU A 221 57.65 -17.38 28.04
N LEU A 222 58.69 -18.12 27.61
CA LEU A 222 58.59 -19.16 26.59
C LEU A 222 57.48 -20.21 26.83
N PRO A 223 57.35 -20.85 28.01
CA PRO A 223 56.28 -21.83 28.26
C PRO A 223 54.87 -21.20 28.20
N VAL A 224 54.72 -19.96 28.64
CA VAL A 224 53.42 -19.27 28.65
C VAL A 224 53.03 -18.81 27.25
N LYS A 225 54.00 -18.31 26.45
CA LYS A 225 53.83 -18.04 25.02
C LYS A 225 53.37 -19.30 24.27
N GLY A 226 54.06 -20.42 24.47
CA GLY A 226 53.70 -21.69 23.84
C GLY A 226 52.29 -22.18 24.22
N THR A 227 51.83 -21.90 25.44
CA THR A 227 50.45 -22.21 25.88
C THR A 227 49.41 -21.38 25.12
N VAL A 228 49.65 -20.08 24.97
CA VAL A 228 48.76 -19.19 24.20
C VAL A 228 48.75 -19.56 22.72
N GLU A 229 49.91 -19.78 22.12
CA GLU A 229 50.02 -20.20 20.72
C GLU A 229 49.28 -21.51 20.45
N THR A 230 49.39 -22.49 21.36
CA THR A 230 48.68 -23.76 21.26
C THR A 230 47.17 -23.56 21.33
N ALA A 231 46.69 -22.75 22.27
CA ALA A 231 45.26 -22.45 22.41
C ALA A 231 44.69 -21.75 21.17
N ILE A 232 45.41 -20.78 20.62
CA ILE A 232 45.02 -20.09 19.38
C ILE A 232 44.97 -21.06 18.20
N ASN A 233 45.96 -21.95 18.06
CA ASN A 233 46.00 -22.95 16.98
C ASN A 233 44.85 -23.96 17.06
N LEU A 234 44.28 -24.19 18.26
CA LEU A 234 43.08 -25.00 18.45
C LEU A 234 41.79 -24.23 18.14
N ALA A 235 41.76 -22.92 18.39
CA ALA A 235 40.59 -22.07 18.15
C ALA A 235 40.42 -21.70 16.65
N LEU A 236 41.53 -21.44 15.93
CA LEU A 236 41.49 -20.98 14.54
C LEU A 236 40.69 -21.89 13.59
N PRO A 237 40.82 -23.23 13.63
CA PRO A 237 40.01 -24.10 12.79
C PRO A 237 38.50 -24.04 13.08
N LEU A 238 38.11 -23.67 14.30
CA LEU A 238 36.70 -23.60 14.71
C LEU A 238 35.99 -22.36 14.16
N VAL A 239 36.75 -21.30 13.85
CA VAL A 239 36.27 -20.11 13.11
C VAL A 239 36.67 -20.16 11.63
N GLY A 240 37.10 -21.33 11.14
CA GLY A 240 37.27 -21.59 9.71
C GLY A 240 35.94 -21.92 9.02
N ILE A 241 35.95 -22.00 7.69
CA ILE A 241 34.77 -22.39 6.90
C ILE A 241 34.26 -23.76 7.37
N GLY A 242 32.99 -23.82 7.81
CA GLY A 242 32.36 -25.03 8.34
C GLY A 242 32.78 -25.43 9.76
N GLY A 243 33.55 -24.58 10.45
CA GLY A 243 33.91 -24.77 11.85
C GLY A 243 32.73 -24.53 12.79
N ALA A 244 32.67 -25.28 13.89
CA ALA A 244 31.56 -25.19 14.86
C ALA A 244 31.46 -23.81 15.55
N GLY A 245 32.55 -23.05 15.60
CA GLY A 245 32.57 -21.69 16.14
C GLY A 245 31.85 -20.67 15.26
N VAL A 246 31.71 -20.92 13.95
CA VAL A 246 30.96 -20.05 13.02
C VAL A 246 29.49 -19.99 13.41
N ASN A 247 28.89 -21.15 13.67
CA ASN A 247 27.49 -21.24 14.07
C ASN A 247 27.29 -20.61 15.46
N GLN A 248 28.19 -20.87 16.41
CA GLN A 248 28.13 -20.25 17.73
C GLN A 248 28.22 -18.71 17.64
N LEU A 249 29.07 -18.17 16.78
CA LEU A 249 29.15 -16.72 16.56
C LEU A 249 27.84 -16.14 15.99
N ALA A 250 27.21 -16.83 15.04
CA ALA A 250 25.92 -16.42 14.52
C ALA A 250 24.82 -16.51 15.60
N ASP A 251 24.76 -17.61 16.34
CA ASP A 251 23.74 -17.89 17.35
C ASP A 251 23.75 -16.87 18.49
N GLU A 252 24.94 -16.61 19.04
CA GLU A 252 25.19 -15.69 20.17
C GLU A 252 25.17 -14.21 19.74
N SER A 253 25.15 -13.92 18.43
CA SER A 253 25.06 -12.54 17.94
C SER A 253 23.74 -11.89 18.31
N VAL A 254 23.84 -10.74 18.96
CA VAL A 254 22.73 -9.83 19.26
C VAL A 254 22.72 -8.74 18.21
N LEU A 255 21.60 -8.61 17.50
CA LEU A 255 21.42 -7.58 16.49
C LEU A 255 21.09 -6.23 17.14
N GLY A 256 21.82 -5.20 16.73
CA GLY A 256 21.53 -3.81 17.01
C GLY A 256 20.79 -3.15 15.84
N SER A 257 21.17 -1.90 15.53
CA SER A 257 20.67 -1.18 14.36
C SER A 257 20.89 -2.01 13.10
N THR A 258 19.80 -2.42 12.47
CA THR A 258 19.77 -3.32 11.33
C THR A 258 19.00 -2.69 10.20
N THR A 259 19.54 -2.77 8.99
CA THR A 259 18.87 -2.41 7.73
C THR A 259 19.04 -3.54 6.74
N ILE A 260 17.91 -4.01 6.19
CA ILE A 260 17.86 -5.09 5.22
C ILE A 260 17.16 -4.57 3.97
N ASN A 261 17.78 -4.71 2.82
CA ASN A 261 17.20 -4.39 1.53
C ASN A 261 16.94 -5.68 0.74
N ILE A 262 15.68 -5.94 0.38
CA ILE A 262 15.22 -7.14 -0.34
C ILE A 262 14.77 -6.73 -1.74
N PRO A 263 15.61 -6.95 -2.78
CA PRO A 263 15.23 -6.72 -4.16
C PRO A 263 14.14 -7.70 -4.58
N THR A 264 13.00 -7.19 -5.03
CA THR A 264 11.81 -7.98 -5.34
C THR A 264 11.25 -7.58 -6.71
N THR A 265 10.71 -8.54 -7.45
CA THR A 265 9.89 -8.29 -8.64
C THR A 265 8.43 -8.48 -8.25
N VAL A 266 7.59 -7.50 -8.59
CA VAL A 266 6.15 -7.53 -8.35
C VAL A 266 5.43 -7.38 -9.68
N ILE A 267 4.53 -8.32 -9.96
CA ILE A 267 3.63 -8.30 -11.11
C ILE A 267 2.31 -7.68 -10.67
N SER A 268 1.88 -6.61 -11.31
CA SER A 268 0.59 -5.99 -11.02
C SER A 268 -0.55 -7.02 -11.10
N PRO A 269 -1.57 -6.92 -10.23
CA PRO A 269 -2.82 -7.64 -10.45
C PRO A 269 -3.47 -7.17 -11.76
N THR A 270 -4.41 -7.96 -12.27
CA THR A 270 -5.20 -7.62 -13.45
C THR A 270 -6.67 -7.57 -13.06
N SER A 271 -7.44 -6.65 -13.66
CA SER A 271 -8.89 -6.60 -13.49
C SER A 271 -9.36 -6.42 -12.04
N LEU A 272 -8.69 -5.53 -11.29
CA LEU A 272 -9.14 -5.17 -9.95
C LEU A 272 -10.49 -4.41 -10.02
N ALA A 273 -11.51 -4.90 -9.31
CA ALA A 273 -12.81 -4.22 -9.26
C ALA A 273 -12.78 -2.94 -8.41
N GLN A 274 -11.94 -2.91 -7.39
CA GLN A 274 -11.72 -1.75 -6.52
C GLN A 274 -10.22 -1.55 -6.29
N ASN A 275 -9.86 -0.40 -5.76
CA ASN A 275 -8.49 -0.12 -5.32
C ASN A 275 -8.01 -1.21 -4.36
N LEU A 276 -6.75 -1.61 -4.51
CA LEU A 276 -6.08 -2.56 -3.64
C LEU A 276 -4.91 -1.87 -2.94
N ASP A 277 -4.89 -1.97 -1.61
CA ASP A 277 -3.79 -1.53 -0.76
C ASP A 277 -3.06 -2.81 -0.34
N ALA A 278 -2.04 -3.19 -1.12
CA ALA A 278 -1.33 -4.45 -0.94
C ALA A 278 -0.32 -4.30 0.20
N ARG A 279 -0.70 -4.79 1.39
CA ARG A 279 0.07 -4.67 2.62
C ARG A 279 1.16 -5.73 2.72
N PHE A 280 2.41 -5.34 2.54
CA PHE A 280 3.56 -6.17 2.89
C PHE A 280 3.98 -5.89 4.33
N VAL A 281 4.51 -6.91 5.01
CA VAL A 281 5.07 -6.77 6.36
C VAL A 281 6.47 -7.33 6.38
N GLY A 282 7.44 -6.48 6.66
CA GLY A 282 8.85 -6.81 6.80
C GLY A 282 9.26 -6.88 8.28
N THR A 283 9.97 -7.93 8.68
CA THR A 283 10.49 -8.09 10.04
C THR A 283 11.78 -8.92 10.04
N VAL A 284 12.39 -9.08 11.21
CA VAL A 284 13.44 -10.06 11.46
C VAL A 284 13.00 -10.96 12.61
N VAL A 285 13.07 -12.27 12.37
CA VAL A 285 12.69 -13.28 13.36
C VAL A 285 13.81 -14.24 13.66
N LYS A 286 13.77 -14.89 14.83
CA LYS A 286 14.55 -16.09 15.12
C LYS A 286 13.58 -17.26 15.30
N ALA A 287 13.56 -18.21 14.38
CA ALA A 287 12.61 -19.33 14.45
C ALA A 287 13.03 -20.55 13.62
N ASP A 288 12.65 -21.73 14.08
CA ASP A 288 12.79 -22.99 13.32
C ASP A 288 11.75 -23.08 12.17
N ALA A 289 10.61 -22.39 12.34
CA ALA A 289 9.55 -22.29 11.35
C ALA A 289 8.91 -20.89 11.39
N ILE A 290 8.52 -20.39 10.21
CA ILE A 290 7.93 -19.05 10.04
C ILE A 290 6.40 -19.18 10.02
N ASP A 291 5.73 -18.52 10.96
CA ASP A 291 4.26 -18.37 10.95
C ASP A 291 3.89 -16.97 10.46
N VAL A 292 3.43 -16.91 9.21
CA VAL A 292 3.03 -15.66 8.55
C VAL A 292 1.85 -14.99 9.25
N SER A 293 0.97 -15.75 9.89
CA SER A 293 -0.20 -15.18 10.56
C SER A 293 0.22 -14.28 11.72
N LEU A 294 1.27 -14.67 12.45
CA LEU A 294 1.85 -13.89 13.54
C LEU A 294 2.63 -12.69 13.01
N ILE A 295 3.47 -12.89 11.99
CA ILE A 295 4.27 -11.82 11.39
C ILE A 295 3.42 -10.74 10.73
N SER A 296 2.30 -11.12 10.11
CA SER A 296 1.41 -10.16 9.43
C SER A 296 0.82 -9.09 10.36
N THR A 297 0.91 -9.29 11.68
CA THR A 297 0.50 -8.32 12.70
C THR A 297 1.61 -7.37 13.16
N ALA A 298 2.86 -7.57 12.70
CA ALA A 298 4.01 -6.76 13.07
C ALA A 298 3.93 -5.33 12.50
N ASN A 299 4.77 -4.45 13.07
CA ASN A 299 4.75 -3.00 12.79
C ASN A 299 5.47 -2.61 11.49
N GLY A 300 6.30 -3.48 10.93
CA GLY A 300 7.06 -3.21 9.71
C GLY A 300 6.21 -3.24 8.43
N VAL A 301 5.21 -2.37 8.34
CA VAL A 301 4.26 -2.33 7.21
C VAL A 301 4.80 -1.49 6.05
N SER A 302 4.64 -2.00 4.83
CA SER A 302 5.04 -1.34 3.58
C SER A 302 4.03 -1.64 2.48
N ASP A 303 3.21 -0.67 2.11
CA ASP A 303 2.13 -0.86 1.14
C ASP A 303 2.58 -0.61 -0.31
N ILE A 304 2.00 -1.37 -1.25
CA ILE A 304 1.95 -1.00 -2.66
C ILE A 304 0.50 -0.75 -3.05
N TYR A 305 0.22 0.42 -3.63
CA TYR A 305 -1.15 0.82 -3.97
C TYR A 305 -1.46 0.59 -5.45
N TYR A 306 -2.53 -0.15 -5.72
CA TYR A 306 -3.05 -0.41 -7.06
C TYR A 306 -4.42 0.24 -7.25
N ALA A 307 -4.65 0.75 -8.46
CA ALA A 307 -5.92 1.29 -8.89
C ALA A 307 -6.83 0.16 -9.35
N GLY A 308 -8.06 0.16 -8.87
CA GLY A 308 -9.14 -0.61 -9.47
C GLY A 308 -9.53 -0.03 -10.83
N ASN A 309 -10.22 -0.81 -11.63
CA ASN A 309 -10.92 -0.31 -12.79
C ASN A 309 -11.96 0.71 -12.32
N ALA A 310 -12.00 1.88 -12.97
CA ALA A 310 -13.11 2.81 -12.76
C ALA A 310 -14.40 2.09 -13.18
N VAL A 311 -15.38 2.05 -12.27
CA VAL A 311 -16.73 1.59 -12.62
C VAL A 311 -17.30 2.62 -13.59
N VAL A 312 -17.50 2.22 -14.85
CA VAL A 312 -18.06 3.09 -15.89
C VAL A 312 -19.57 2.88 -15.93
N VAL A 313 -20.32 3.86 -15.46
CA VAL A 313 -21.78 3.91 -15.62
C VAL A 313 -22.10 4.42 -17.03
N ALA A 314 -22.90 3.67 -17.79
CA ALA A 314 -23.28 4.05 -19.14
C ALA A 314 -24.17 5.32 -19.10
N PRO A 315 -23.91 6.34 -19.95
CA PRO A 315 -24.76 7.52 -20.02
C PRO A 315 -26.21 7.17 -20.38
N PRO A 316 -27.21 7.84 -19.77
CA PRO A 316 -28.60 7.63 -20.15
C PRO A 316 -28.85 8.12 -21.57
N VAL A 317 -29.79 7.51 -22.28
CA VAL A 317 -30.27 7.97 -23.59
C VAL A 317 -31.63 8.61 -23.40
N VAL A 318 -31.75 9.91 -23.66
CA VAL A 318 -33.05 10.61 -23.67
C VAL A 318 -33.73 10.37 -25.02
N THR A 319 -34.88 9.70 -25.03
CA THR A 319 -35.60 9.35 -26.25
C THR A 319 -36.69 10.36 -26.60
N SER A 320 -37.33 10.97 -25.60
CA SER A 320 -38.37 11.97 -25.82
C SER A 320 -38.51 12.92 -24.64
N THR A 321 -38.89 14.16 -24.93
CA THR A 321 -39.33 15.14 -23.94
C THR A 321 -40.61 15.77 -24.45
N THR A 322 -41.66 15.70 -23.65
CA THR A 322 -43.01 16.18 -24.03
C THR A 322 -43.59 17.01 -22.90
N GLY A 323 -44.44 17.99 -23.22
CA GLY A 323 -45.01 18.90 -22.22
C GLY A 323 -45.02 20.35 -22.71
N THR A 324 -45.35 21.26 -21.81
CA THR A 324 -45.43 22.71 -22.07
C THR A 324 -45.04 23.49 -20.83
N SER A 325 -44.69 24.76 -21.00
CA SER A 325 -44.42 25.70 -19.90
C SER A 325 -45.62 25.91 -18.95
N ALA A 326 -46.82 25.45 -19.31
CA ALA A 326 -48.00 25.55 -18.47
C ALA A 326 -48.25 24.31 -17.59
N THR A 327 -47.73 23.15 -18.01
CA THR A 327 -48.04 21.84 -17.40
C THR A 327 -46.81 21.11 -16.88
N GLY A 328 -45.61 21.62 -17.17
CA GLY A 328 -44.36 20.92 -16.93
C GLY A 328 -44.02 19.99 -18.10
N TYR A 329 -42.93 19.25 -17.93
CA TYR A 329 -42.38 18.37 -18.97
C TYR A 329 -42.11 16.97 -18.43
N THR A 330 -42.42 15.95 -19.24
CA THR A 330 -42.04 14.56 -18.98
C THR A 330 -40.90 14.18 -19.90
N VAL A 331 -39.78 13.76 -19.31
CA VAL A 331 -38.58 13.27 -19.97
C VAL A 331 -38.58 11.74 -19.89
N THR A 332 -38.40 11.09 -21.03
CA THR A 332 -38.34 9.63 -21.13
C THR A 332 -37.08 9.18 -21.86
N GLY A 333 -36.59 8.00 -21.50
CA GLY A 333 -35.37 7.46 -22.05
C GLY A 333 -35.03 6.06 -21.54
N THR A 334 -33.79 5.65 -21.78
CA THR A 334 -33.23 4.37 -21.33
C THR A 334 -31.91 4.53 -20.60
N ALA A 335 -31.62 3.68 -19.62
CA ALA A 335 -30.34 3.59 -18.91
C ALA A 335 -30.20 2.18 -18.29
N THR A 336 -29.14 1.89 -17.51
CA THR A 336 -29.00 0.57 -16.85
C THR A 336 -30.14 0.38 -15.84
N ALA A 337 -30.81 -0.77 -15.88
CA ALA A 337 -31.89 -1.08 -14.93
C ALA A 337 -31.39 -1.04 -13.48
N GLY A 338 -32.12 -0.36 -12.60
CA GLY A 338 -31.73 -0.14 -11.20
C GLY A 338 -30.95 1.16 -10.94
N ASP A 339 -30.30 1.74 -11.96
CA ASP A 339 -29.63 3.04 -11.80
C ASP A 339 -30.66 4.16 -11.52
N THR A 340 -30.21 5.25 -10.93
CA THR A 340 -30.98 6.50 -10.78
C THR A 340 -30.55 7.51 -11.85
N VAL A 341 -31.50 8.02 -12.64
CA VAL A 341 -31.25 9.12 -13.58
C VAL A 341 -31.58 10.45 -12.92
N SER A 342 -30.61 11.36 -12.90
CA SER A 342 -30.73 12.74 -12.41
C SER A 342 -30.70 13.71 -13.59
N LEU A 343 -31.72 14.56 -13.70
CA LEU A 343 -31.83 15.64 -14.69
C LEU A 343 -31.32 16.93 -14.06
N ARG A 344 -30.35 17.57 -14.72
CA ARG A 344 -29.63 18.73 -14.18
C ARG A 344 -29.58 19.88 -15.17
N ASN A 345 -29.56 21.11 -14.67
CA ASN A 345 -29.21 22.27 -15.50
C ASN A 345 -27.71 22.26 -15.85
N LEU A 346 -27.28 23.16 -16.76
CA LEU A 346 -25.88 23.26 -17.17
C LEU A 346 -24.93 23.73 -16.05
N ALA A 347 -25.46 24.30 -14.97
CA ALA A 347 -24.70 24.66 -13.77
C ALA A 347 -24.57 23.49 -12.76
N GLY A 348 -25.18 22.33 -13.04
CA GLY A 348 -25.11 21.12 -12.22
C GLY A 348 -26.22 20.96 -11.16
N THR A 349 -27.14 21.93 -11.04
CA THR A 349 -28.29 21.83 -10.12
C THR A 349 -29.25 20.74 -10.58
N GLU A 350 -29.66 19.88 -9.67
CA GLU A 350 -30.67 18.83 -9.93
C GLU A 350 -32.07 19.43 -9.98
N LEU A 351 -32.82 19.07 -11.03
CA LEU A 351 -34.18 19.54 -11.31
C LEU A 351 -35.21 18.41 -11.26
N GLY A 352 -34.77 17.16 -11.38
CA GLY A 352 -35.62 15.99 -11.31
C GLY A 352 -34.80 14.70 -11.23
N THR A 353 -35.39 13.63 -10.69
CA THR A 353 -34.73 12.34 -10.52
C THR A 353 -35.72 11.20 -10.70
N GLY A 354 -35.25 10.03 -11.15
CA GLY A 354 -36.07 8.83 -11.26
C GLY A 354 -35.24 7.55 -11.42
N VAL A 355 -35.74 6.45 -10.87
CA VAL A 355 -35.10 5.13 -10.96
C VAL A 355 -35.47 4.47 -12.29
N VAL A 356 -34.48 3.83 -12.92
CA VAL A 356 -34.67 3.07 -14.16
C VAL A 356 -35.33 1.74 -13.84
N ASP A 357 -36.42 1.43 -14.54
CA ASP A 357 -37.18 0.21 -14.34
C ASP A 357 -36.43 -1.06 -14.80
N SER A 358 -37.00 -2.23 -14.52
CA SER A 358 -36.42 -3.52 -14.90
C SER A 358 -36.32 -3.75 -16.41
N ASN A 359 -37.01 -2.94 -17.23
CA ASN A 359 -36.96 -2.97 -18.68
C ASN A 359 -35.98 -1.93 -19.25
N ALA A 360 -35.11 -1.36 -18.40
CA ALA A 360 -34.14 -0.33 -18.74
C ALA A 360 -34.76 1.01 -19.19
N GLY A 361 -36.01 1.29 -18.85
CA GLY A 361 -36.71 2.55 -19.16
C GLY A 361 -36.79 3.50 -17.98
N PHE A 362 -36.81 4.82 -18.23
CA PHE A 362 -37.11 5.83 -17.21
C PHE A 362 -38.14 6.85 -17.72
N SER A 363 -38.90 7.43 -16.78
CA SER A 363 -39.80 8.56 -17.01
C SER A 363 -39.72 9.51 -15.81
N ILE A 364 -39.30 10.75 -16.05
CA ILE A 364 -39.07 11.77 -15.02
C ILE A 364 -39.89 13.01 -15.37
N GLU A 365 -40.65 13.51 -14.41
CA GLU A 365 -41.40 14.76 -14.55
C GLU A 365 -40.56 15.95 -14.04
N LEU A 366 -40.60 17.05 -14.78
CA LEU A 366 -39.98 18.33 -14.46
C LEU A 366 -41.08 19.36 -14.25
N ASP A 367 -41.04 20.08 -13.13
CA ASP A 367 -41.98 21.16 -12.83
C ASP A 367 -41.81 22.32 -13.82
N ALA A 368 -42.93 22.88 -14.26
CA ALA A 368 -42.96 24.00 -15.20
C ALA A 368 -42.23 25.26 -14.69
N GLN A 369 -42.13 25.43 -13.38
CA GLN A 369 -41.48 26.60 -12.75
C GLN A 369 -39.94 26.49 -12.73
N GLU A 370 -39.41 25.27 -12.89
CA GLU A 370 -37.98 24.98 -12.76
C GLU A 370 -37.25 24.98 -14.12
N VAL A 371 -38.00 24.96 -15.24
CA VAL A 371 -37.45 24.86 -16.59
C VAL A 371 -38.17 25.76 -17.60
N GLU A 372 -37.40 26.25 -18.58
CA GLU A 372 -37.89 27.12 -19.64
C GLU A 372 -37.97 26.39 -21.00
N PRO A 373 -38.90 26.77 -21.90
CA PRO A 373 -38.92 26.27 -23.27
C PRO A 373 -37.57 26.49 -23.97
N LEU A 374 -37.12 25.49 -24.74
CA LEU A 374 -35.82 25.49 -25.44
C LEU A 374 -34.57 25.48 -24.55
N GLN A 375 -34.73 25.35 -23.22
CA GLN A 375 -33.59 25.19 -22.31
C GLN A 375 -32.88 23.86 -22.56
N GLN A 376 -31.55 23.89 -22.51
CA GLN A 376 -30.72 22.68 -22.53
C GLN A 376 -30.45 22.16 -21.11
N LEU A 377 -30.59 20.85 -20.94
CA LEU A 377 -30.38 20.14 -19.68
C LEU A 377 -29.50 18.90 -19.92
N ASN A 378 -28.95 18.35 -18.84
CA ASN A 378 -28.17 17.13 -18.84
C ASN A 378 -28.91 16.01 -18.09
N ALA A 379 -28.88 14.80 -18.62
CA ALA A 379 -29.26 13.59 -17.91
C ALA A 379 -27.99 12.83 -17.49
N VAL A 380 -27.90 12.41 -16.22
CA VAL A 380 -26.78 11.65 -15.66
C VAL A 380 -27.33 10.40 -14.96
N ALA A 381 -26.79 9.22 -15.27
CA ALA A 381 -27.11 7.98 -14.57
C ALA A 381 -26.16 7.79 -13.39
N ILE A 382 -26.68 7.29 -12.28
CA ILE A 382 -25.99 7.06 -11.01
C ILE A 382 -26.28 5.63 -10.56
N ASP A 383 -25.25 4.80 -10.37
CA ASP A 383 -25.43 3.42 -9.90
C ASP A 383 -25.64 3.35 -8.36
N ASP A 384 -25.92 2.15 -7.84
CA ASP A 384 -26.10 1.92 -6.39
C ASP A 384 -24.86 2.26 -5.54
N ALA A 385 -23.68 2.29 -6.16
CA ALA A 385 -22.41 2.66 -5.54
C ALA A 385 -22.09 4.16 -5.68
N LEU A 386 -23.03 4.96 -6.19
CA LEU A 386 -22.94 6.41 -6.41
C LEU A 386 -21.91 6.84 -7.47
N ASN A 387 -21.49 5.95 -8.37
CA ASN A 387 -20.72 6.33 -9.54
C ASN A 387 -21.62 7.03 -10.56
N SER A 388 -21.15 8.10 -11.18
CA SER A 388 -21.92 8.87 -12.17
C SER A 388 -21.44 8.63 -13.60
N SER A 389 -22.37 8.59 -14.55
CA SER A 389 -22.07 8.56 -15.98
C SER A 389 -21.55 9.91 -16.49
N LEU A 390 -21.06 9.94 -17.75
CA LEU A 390 -20.99 11.20 -18.49
C LEU A 390 -22.41 11.77 -18.71
N PRO A 391 -22.57 13.11 -18.80
CA PRO A 391 -23.88 13.72 -19.04
C PRO A 391 -24.35 13.56 -20.48
N THR A 392 -25.63 13.28 -20.66
CA THR A 392 -26.32 13.30 -21.95
C THR A 392 -27.13 14.59 -22.08
N LEU A 393 -26.77 15.43 -23.04
CA LEU A 393 -27.43 16.71 -23.31
C LEU A 393 -28.76 16.47 -24.03
N PHE A 394 -29.82 17.15 -23.60
CA PHE A 394 -31.12 17.21 -24.29
C PHE A 394 -31.74 18.61 -24.15
N THR A 395 -32.77 18.89 -24.96
CA THR A 395 -33.42 20.20 -25.02
C THR A 395 -34.91 20.07 -24.71
N ILE A 396 -35.43 20.93 -23.84
CA ILE A 396 -36.87 21.06 -23.59
C ILE A 396 -37.56 21.58 -24.85
N PRO A 397 -38.68 20.97 -25.30
CA PRO A 397 -39.36 21.43 -26.50
C PRO A 397 -39.93 22.85 -26.34
N ALA A 398 -40.03 23.58 -27.45
CA ALA A 398 -40.80 24.83 -27.46
C ALA A 398 -42.29 24.54 -27.18
N ASP A 399 -42.99 25.53 -26.62
CA ASP A 399 -44.44 25.44 -26.53
C ASP A 399 -45.07 25.35 -27.92
N PRO A 400 -46.17 24.58 -28.06
CA PRO A 400 -46.87 24.48 -29.34
C PRO A 400 -47.29 25.88 -29.79
N SER A 401 -46.83 26.29 -30.97
CA SER A 401 -47.25 27.57 -31.54
C SER A 401 -48.77 27.52 -31.77
N ALA A 402 -49.49 28.51 -31.23
CA ALA A 402 -50.89 28.69 -31.57
C ALA A 402 -50.97 28.80 -33.11
N ASN A 403 -51.75 27.92 -33.75
CA ASN A 403 -51.85 27.80 -35.20
C ASN A 403 -52.47 29.09 -35.83
N ILE A 404 -51.69 30.16 -35.97
CA ILE A 404 -52.13 31.41 -36.58
C ILE A 404 -52.09 31.25 -38.10
N LYS A 405 -53.26 31.04 -38.71
CA LYS A 405 -53.42 31.09 -40.17
C LYS A 405 -53.34 32.54 -40.68
N ALA A 406 -52.72 32.73 -41.84
CA ALA A 406 -52.68 34.01 -42.53
C ALA A 406 -54.10 34.57 -42.76
N PRO A 407 -54.34 35.87 -42.54
CA PRO A 407 -55.64 36.48 -42.84
C PRO A 407 -55.97 36.33 -44.33
N THR A 408 -57.21 35.96 -44.63
CA THR A 408 -57.74 35.97 -46.00
C THR A 408 -58.72 37.12 -46.17
N ILE A 409 -58.74 37.73 -47.35
CA ILE A 409 -59.72 38.75 -47.72
C ILE A 409 -60.80 38.08 -48.57
N SER A 410 -62.06 38.23 -48.19
CA SER A 410 -63.21 37.67 -48.90
C SER A 410 -63.92 38.70 -49.76
N ASN A 411 -63.95 39.97 -49.35
CA ASN A 411 -64.55 41.04 -50.15
C ASN A 411 -64.02 42.43 -49.73
N VAL A 412 -63.97 43.36 -50.68
CA VAL A 412 -63.67 44.78 -50.46
C VAL A 412 -64.74 45.61 -51.16
N THR A 413 -65.42 46.48 -50.42
CA THR A 413 -66.50 47.34 -50.95
C THR A 413 -66.29 48.79 -50.53
N GLY A 414 -66.89 49.74 -51.24
CA GLY A 414 -66.81 51.16 -50.94
C GLY A 414 -66.24 52.01 -52.07
N THR A 415 -65.99 53.28 -51.79
CA THR A 415 -65.44 54.26 -52.76
C THR A 415 -64.50 55.23 -52.05
N SER A 416 -63.69 55.97 -52.79
CA SER A 416 -62.81 57.02 -52.22
C SER A 416 -63.59 58.07 -51.41
N LYS A 417 -64.85 58.35 -51.76
CA LYS A 417 -65.67 59.33 -51.02
C LYS A 417 -66.32 58.76 -49.75
N SER A 418 -66.62 57.46 -49.72
CA SER A 418 -67.35 56.82 -48.61
C SER A 418 -66.47 55.96 -47.69
N GLY A 419 -65.22 55.75 -48.07
CA GLY A 419 -64.31 54.82 -47.42
C GLY A 419 -64.46 53.38 -47.92
N TYR A 420 -63.51 52.53 -47.55
CA TYR A 420 -63.51 51.09 -47.88
C TYR A 420 -63.87 50.24 -46.66
N ILE A 421 -64.63 49.18 -46.91
CA ILE A 421 -64.92 48.08 -45.99
C ILE A 421 -64.22 46.83 -46.52
N VAL A 422 -63.31 46.27 -45.72
CA VAL A 422 -62.65 44.99 -46.00
C VAL A 422 -63.33 43.93 -45.15
N THR A 423 -63.60 42.74 -45.71
CA THR A 423 -64.11 41.58 -44.97
C THR A 423 -63.27 40.36 -45.27
N GLY A 424 -63.14 39.44 -44.32
CA GLY A 424 -62.22 38.32 -44.44
C GLY A 424 -62.19 37.45 -43.18
N LYS A 425 -61.31 36.45 -43.16
CA LYS A 425 -61.11 35.54 -42.02
C LYS A 425 -59.70 35.66 -41.48
N ALA A 426 -59.56 35.59 -40.17
CA ALA A 426 -58.27 35.50 -39.47
C ALA A 426 -58.45 34.63 -38.21
N THR A 427 -57.34 34.15 -37.66
CA THR A 427 -57.36 33.36 -36.42
C THR A 427 -57.95 34.20 -35.28
N ALA A 428 -59.02 33.72 -34.64
CA ALA A 428 -59.74 34.47 -33.61
C ALA A 428 -58.82 34.93 -32.47
N GLY A 429 -59.12 36.07 -31.87
CA GLY A 429 -58.32 36.71 -30.80
C GLY A 429 -57.09 37.47 -31.29
N ASN A 430 -56.72 37.37 -32.58
CA ASN A 430 -55.54 38.04 -33.11
C ASN A 430 -55.85 39.42 -33.69
N LEU A 431 -54.89 40.34 -33.57
CA LEU A 431 -54.97 41.69 -34.14
C LEU A 431 -54.73 41.65 -35.65
N VAL A 432 -55.72 42.07 -36.43
CA VAL A 432 -55.65 42.23 -37.89
C VAL A 432 -55.38 43.70 -38.21
N LYS A 433 -54.36 43.96 -39.04
CA LYS A 433 -54.02 45.30 -39.56
C LYS A 433 -54.12 45.31 -41.08
N ILE A 434 -54.88 46.27 -41.62
CA ILE A 434 -54.91 46.57 -43.06
C ILE A 434 -53.89 47.67 -43.34
N ARG A 435 -53.03 47.48 -44.35
CA ARG A 435 -51.98 48.43 -44.72
C ARG A 435 -52.14 48.88 -46.17
N ASN A 436 -51.78 50.11 -46.47
CA ASN A 436 -51.66 50.59 -47.85
C ASN A 436 -50.36 50.11 -48.51
N ALA A 437 -50.18 50.39 -49.80
CA ALA A 437 -48.98 50.00 -50.56
C ALA A 437 -47.66 50.57 -50.00
N ALA A 438 -47.72 51.69 -49.26
CA ALA A 438 -46.59 52.29 -48.56
C ALA A 438 -46.35 51.69 -47.15
N GLY A 439 -47.09 50.63 -46.77
CA GLY A 439 -46.95 49.93 -45.49
C GLY A 439 -47.64 50.59 -44.29
N ARG A 440 -48.30 51.75 -44.47
CA ARG A 440 -49.01 52.46 -43.39
C ARG A 440 -50.30 51.74 -43.05
N VAL A 441 -50.57 51.53 -41.75
CA VAL A 441 -51.83 50.95 -41.26
C VAL A 441 -52.97 51.93 -41.53
N ILE A 442 -54.00 51.46 -42.23
CA ILE A 442 -55.19 52.22 -42.59
C ILE A 442 -56.46 51.66 -41.94
N GLY A 443 -56.40 50.48 -41.32
CA GLY A 443 -57.49 49.91 -40.53
C GLY A 443 -56.96 48.84 -39.58
N SER A 444 -57.62 48.63 -38.45
CA SER A 444 -57.24 47.60 -37.47
C SER A 444 -58.47 47.07 -36.75
N THR A 445 -58.50 45.77 -36.47
CA THR A 445 -59.54 45.12 -35.65
C THR A 445 -58.99 43.86 -34.98
N ILE A 446 -59.70 43.32 -33.98
CA ILE A 446 -59.43 42.00 -33.42
C ILE A 446 -60.35 41.00 -34.13
N ALA A 447 -59.79 39.90 -34.63
CA ALA A 447 -60.59 38.84 -35.25
C ALA A 447 -61.48 38.18 -34.19
N THR A 448 -62.81 38.22 -34.39
CA THR A 448 -63.76 37.52 -33.49
C THR A 448 -64.19 36.20 -34.12
N ALA A 449 -64.69 35.26 -33.31
CA ALA A 449 -65.09 33.92 -33.76
C ALA A 449 -66.35 33.88 -34.66
N ALA A 450 -66.97 35.03 -34.96
CA ALA A 450 -68.20 35.11 -35.74
C ALA A 450 -67.94 35.22 -37.26
N VAL A 451 -68.65 34.39 -38.03
CA VAL A 451 -68.66 34.40 -39.50
C VAL A 451 -69.13 35.77 -40.00
N GLY A 452 -68.26 36.54 -40.64
CA GLY A 452 -68.64 37.71 -41.46
C GLY A 452 -68.54 39.09 -40.81
N SER A 453 -67.65 39.33 -39.84
CA SER A 453 -67.44 40.68 -39.30
C SER A 453 -66.52 41.55 -40.20
N SER A 454 -66.93 42.79 -40.47
CA SER A 454 -66.14 43.85 -41.11
C SER A 454 -64.74 43.97 -40.47
N LEU A 455 -63.69 43.85 -41.28
CA LEU A 455 -62.28 44.01 -40.87
C LEU A 455 -61.87 45.49 -40.70
N GLY A 456 -62.85 46.41 -40.71
CA GLY A 456 -62.64 47.84 -40.50
C GLY A 456 -63.36 48.70 -41.56
N ARG A 457 -63.68 49.94 -41.17
CA ARG A 457 -64.09 51.05 -42.04
C ARG A 457 -62.96 52.08 -42.05
N THR A 458 -62.48 52.48 -43.23
CA THR A 458 -61.50 53.57 -43.35
C THR A 458 -62.07 54.68 -44.21
N HIS A 459 -62.18 55.90 -43.69
CA HIS A 459 -62.39 57.11 -44.49
C HIS A 459 -61.02 57.60 -44.99
N LEU A 460 -60.78 57.49 -46.29
CA LEU A 460 -59.67 58.15 -46.97
C LEU A 460 -60.25 59.45 -47.57
N HIS A 461 -59.81 60.62 -47.09
CA HIS A 461 -59.99 61.87 -47.81
C HIS A 461 -58.79 62.12 -48.71
#